data_AF-A0AAD2FE45-F1
#
_entry.id   AF-A0AAD2FE45-F1
#
_cell.length_a   1.000
_cell.length_b   1.000
_cell.length_c   1.000
_cell.angle_alpha   90.00
_cell.angle_beta   90.00
_cell.angle_gamma   90.00
#
_symmetry.space_group_name_H-M   'P 1'
#
loop_
_entity.id
_entity.type
_entity.pdbx_description
1 polymer ?
#
loop_
_entity_poly.entity_id
_entity_poly.type
_entity_poly.pdbx_seq_one_letter_code
_entity_poly.pdbx_strand_id
1 'polypeptide(L)'
;MVPEYIYIEGDEQVLLEALEKGKLQVISDGSFKQQVGTAAVQLRTRHGGHVIWIKCLTPGKREDQSAYRSELIGLLAGILVASWLRLRLQSLAKLRVRVACDGIAALCQAFSTRPLSPTAPHFDLLSSIREALRVSNISWVEQHVGGHADRTKTWR
;
A
#
# COMPACT_ATOMS: atom_id res chain seq x y z
N MET A 1 2.96 12.04 7.22
CA MET A 1 3.32 10.71 7.74
C MET A 1 4.76 10.45 7.35
N VAL A 2 5.60 10.05 8.29
CA VAL A 2 6.98 9.64 7.99
C VAL A 2 7.07 8.15 8.33
N PRO A 3 7.40 7.28 7.37
CA PRO A 3 7.62 5.87 7.66
C PRO A 3 8.77 5.73 8.64
N GLU A 4 8.69 4.77 9.57
CA GLU A 4 9.78 4.53 10.50
C GLU A 4 11.03 4.02 9.78
N TYR A 5 10.81 3.14 8.79
CA TYR A 5 11.87 2.54 8.00
C TYR A 5 11.42 2.40 6.55
N ILE A 6 12.28 2.85 5.63
CA ILE A 6 12.27 2.46 4.22
C ILE A 6 13.65 1.92 3.88
N TYR A 7 13.74 0.73 3.30
CA TYR A 7 14.99 0.21 2.76
C TYR A 7 14.74 -0.62 1.51
N ILE A 8 15.78 -0.76 0.70
CA ILE A 8 15.76 -1.55 -0.53
C ILE A 8 16.56 -2.82 -0.29
N GLU A 9 15.95 -3.95 -0.57
CA GLU A 9 16.60 -5.25 -0.68
C GLU A 9 16.73 -5.58 -2.17
N GLY A 10 17.96 -5.69 -2.68
CA GLY A 10 18.23 -5.87 -4.10
C GLY A 10 18.53 -4.55 -4.82
N ASP A 11 17.95 -4.34 -6.00
CA ASP A 11 18.32 -3.28 -6.94
C ASP A 11 17.09 -2.41 -7.27
N GLU A 12 17.20 -1.11 -7.01
CA GLU A 12 16.17 -0.11 -7.33
C GLU A 12 15.87 -0.08 -8.83
N GLN A 13 16.87 -0.26 -9.69
CA GLN A 13 16.72 -0.20 -11.14
C GLN A 13 15.79 -1.32 -11.65
N VAL A 14 15.90 -2.52 -11.06
CA VAL A 14 15.02 -3.65 -11.41
C VAL A 14 13.57 -3.37 -11.00
N LEU A 15 13.36 -2.65 -9.90
CA LEU A 15 12.01 -2.22 -9.47
C LEU A 15 11.44 -1.14 -10.40
N LEU A 16 12.28 -0.19 -10.87
CA LEU A 16 11.89 0.81 -11.86
C LEU A 16 11.51 0.16 -13.19
N GLU A 17 12.30 -0.79 -13.69
CA GLU A 17 11.96 -1.55 -14.89
C GLU A 17 10.67 -2.36 -14.71
N ALA A 18 10.45 -2.94 -13.53
CA ALA A 18 9.22 -3.66 -13.24
C ALA A 18 8.02 -2.72 -13.24
N LEU A 19 8.18 -1.48 -12.76
CA LEU A 19 7.15 -0.44 -12.83
C LEU A 19 6.84 -0.07 -14.29
N GLU A 20 7.85 0.19 -15.11
CA GLU A 20 7.68 0.47 -16.55
C GLU A 20 6.99 -0.67 -17.30
N LYS A 21 7.36 -1.92 -17.00
CA LYS A 21 6.79 -3.13 -17.61
C LYS A 21 5.42 -3.51 -17.03
N GLY A 22 4.89 -2.75 -16.06
CA GLY A 22 3.60 -3.01 -15.41
C GLY A 22 3.55 -4.31 -14.59
N LYS A 23 4.69 -4.68 -14.00
CA LYS A 23 4.94 -5.90 -13.21
C LYS A 23 5.22 -5.61 -11.72
N LEU A 24 5.30 -4.35 -11.31
CA LEU A 24 5.45 -3.97 -9.91
C LEU A 24 4.18 -4.31 -9.12
N GLN A 25 4.38 -4.88 -7.93
CA GLN A 25 3.32 -5.22 -6.98
C GLN A 25 3.56 -4.50 -5.66
N VAL A 26 2.52 -3.88 -5.11
CA VAL A 26 2.47 -3.33 -3.76
C VAL A 26 1.66 -4.28 -2.91
N ILE A 27 2.22 -4.75 -1.81
CA ILE A 27 1.53 -5.63 -0.86
C ILE A 27 1.64 -5.00 0.51
N SER A 28 0.50 -4.71 1.15
CA SER A 28 0.45 -4.16 2.50
C SER A 28 -0.31 -5.08 3.45
N ASP A 29 0.10 -5.07 4.72
CA ASP A 29 -0.57 -5.75 5.83
C ASP A 29 -0.52 -4.82 7.05
N GLY A 30 -1.69 -4.54 7.62
CA GLY A 30 -1.90 -3.67 8.76
C GLY A 30 -2.18 -4.47 10.03
N SER A 31 -1.40 -4.23 11.07
CA SER A 31 -1.59 -4.89 12.37
C SER A 31 -1.86 -3.89 13.48
N PHE A 32 -2.81 -4.22 14.35
CA PHE A 32 -3.19 -3.39 15.49
C PHE A 32 -3.20 -4.21 16.77
N LYS A 33 -2.44 -3.75 17.77
CA LYS A 33 -2.37 -4.39 19.09
C LYS A 33 -2.09 -3.34 20.17
N GLN A 34 -2.69 -3.48 21.34
CA GLN A 34 -2.43 -2.63 22.51
C GLN A 34 -2.56 -1.11 22.21
N GLN A 35 -3.57 -0.72 21.43
CA GLN A 35 -3.79 0.68 21.04
C GLN A 35 -2.65 1.29 20.19
N VAL A 36 -1.87 0.44 19.52
CA VAL A 36 -0.82 0.83 18.58
C VAL A 36 -1.06 0.12 17.26
N GLY A 37 -1.25 0.91 16.20
CA GLY A 37 -1.37 0.42 14.83
C GLY A 37 -0.02 0.47 14.12
N THR A 38 0.25 -0.51 13.29
CA THR A 38 1.46 -0.64 12.47
C THR A 38 1.10 -1.17 11.09
N ALA A 39 1.91 -0.88 10.08
CA ALA A 39 1.79 -1.52 8.78
C ALA A 39 3.16 -1.89 8.23
N ALA A 40 3.20 -3.02 7.52
CA ALA A 40 4.33 -3.42 6.70
C ALA A 40 3.90 -3.39 5.23
N VAL A 41 4.77 -2.89 4.36
CA VAL A 41 4.53 -2.82 2.92
C VAL A 41 5.74 -3.34 2.17
N GLN A 42 5.48 -4.09 1.10
CA GLN A 42 6.47 -4.50 0.11
C GLN A 42 6.10 -3.92 -1.25
N LEU A 43 7.04 -3.23 -1.89
CA LEU A 43 6.98 -2.98 -3.33
C LEU A 43 7.96 -3.93 -3.99
N ARG A 44 7.47 -4.89 -4.76
CA ARG A 44 8.30 -5.99 -5.24
C ARG A 44 7.99 -6.39 -6.67
N THR A 45 8.94 -7.10 -7.27
CA THR A 45 8.70 -7.89 -8.48
C THR A 45 8.04 -9.22 -8.14
N ARG A 46 7.45 -9.90 -9.14
CA ARG A 46 6.77 -11.20 -8.96
C ARG A 46 7.65 -12.27 -8.32
N HIS A 47 8.96 -12.24 -8.57
CA HIS A 47 9.91 -13.25 -8.09
C HIS A 47 10.51 -12.92 -6.71
N GLY A 48 10.20 -11.75 -6.13
CA GLY A 48 10.57 -11.39 -4.76
C GLY A 48 12.06 -11.10 -4.50
N GLY A 49 12.94 -11.23 -5.50
CA GLY A 49 14.39 -10.97 -5.33
C GLY A 49 14.79 -9.48 -5.24
N HIS A 50 13.85 -8.56 -5.48
CA HIS A 50 14.05 -7.13 -5.31
C HIS A 50 12.79 -6.53 -4.68
N VAL A 51 12.96 -5.81 -3.57
CA VAL A 51 11.87 -5.33 -2.72
C VAL A 51 12.24 -3.98 -2.10
N ILE A 52 11.32 -3.01 -2.14
CA ILE A 52 11.33 -1.90 -1.18
C ILE A 52 10.44 -2.30 -0.03
N TRP A 53 11.02 -2.31 1.16
CA TRP A 53 10.32 -2.55 2.41
C TRP A 53 9.98 -1.22 3.07
N ILE A 54 8.76 -1.15 3.58
CA ILE A 54 8.27 0.00 4.35
C ILE A 54 7.67 -0.51 5.64
N LYS A 55 8.02 0.14 6.76
CA LYS A 55 7.35 -0.05 8.05
C LYS A 55 6.85 1.30 8.55
N CYS A 56 5.59 1.33 8.94
CA CYS A 56 4.91 2.55 9.39
C CYS A 56 4.24 2.32 10.74
N LEU A 57 4.35 3.30 11.63
CA LEU A 57 3.36 3.48 12.69
C LEU A 57 2.11 4.14 12.11
N THR A 58 0.96 3.68 12.55
CA THR A 58 -0.31 4.30 12.20
C THR A 58 -0.43 5.64 12.95
N PRO A 59 -0.60 6.78 12.25
CA PRO A 59 -0.71 8.08 12.88
C PRO A 59 -2.08 8.25 13.55
N GLY A 60 -2.15 9.13 14.54
CA GLY A 60 -3.37 9.44 15.28
C GLY A 60 -3.25 9.08 16.76
N LYS A 61 -4.28 9.43 17.53
CA LYS A 61 -4.32 9.13 18.96
C LYS A 61 -4.65 7.65 19.17
N ARG A 62 -4.41 7.15 20.38
CA ARG A 62 -4.64 5.73 20.74
C ARG A 62 -6.08 5.31 20.45
N GLU A 63 -7.03 6.18 20.77
CA GLU A 63 -8.46 5.99 20.55
C GLU A 63 -8.88 5.95 19.07
N ASP A 64 -8.08 6.51 18.16
CA ASP A 64 -8.34 6.48 16.72
C ASP A 64 -7.78 5.22 16.06
N GLN A 65 -6.92 4.48 16.76
CA GLN A 65 -6.23 3.33 16.21
C GLN A 65 -7.16 2.15 16.03
N SER A 66 -7.01 1.44 14.91
CA SER A 66 -7.75 0.23 14.62
C SER A 66 -7.00 -0.59 13.57
N ALA A 67 -7.31 -1.88 13.47
CA ALA A 67 -6.79 -2.72 12.39
C ALA A 67 -7.11 -2.09 11.02
N TYR A 68 -8.34 -1.58 10.84
CA TYR A 68 -8.75 -0.88 9.63
C TYR A 68 -7.88 0.36 9.34
N ARG A 69 -7.58 1.18 10.34
CA ARG A 69 -6.70 2.35 10.17
C ARG A 69 -5.28 1.95 9.81
N SER A 70 -4.80 0.83 10.35
CA SER A 70 -3.51 0.24 10.00
C SER A 70 -3.46 -0.31 8.57
N GLU A 71 -4.54 -0.87 8.05
CA GLU A 71 -4.61 -1.23 6.62
C GLU A 71 -4.52 0.01 5.74
N LEU A 72 -5.28 1.06 6.07
CA LEU A 72 -5.26 2.31 5.33
C LEU A 72 -3.87 2.94 5.31
N ILE A 73 -3.13 2.90 6.42
CA ILE A 73 -1.79 3.46 6.45
C ILE A 73 -0.81 2.70 5.57
N GLY A 74 -0.92 1.36 5.54
CA GLY A 74 -0.13 0.51 4.65
C GLY A 74 -0.39 0.81 3.18
N LEU A 75 -1.67 0.93 2.79
CA LEU A 75 -2.07 1.30 1.44
C LEU A 75 -1.51 2.68 1.05
N LEU A 76 -1.67 3.69 1.91
CA LEU A 76 -1.18 5.04 1.65
C LEU A 76 0.34 5.06 1.44
N ALA A 77 1.09 4.41 2.33
CA ALA A 77 2.55 4.35 2.23
C ALA A 77 3.01 3.68 0.91
N GLY A 78 2.40 2.56 0.55
CA GLY A 78 2.68 1.86 -0.70
C GLY A 78 2.38 2.71 -1.94
N ILE A 79 1.24 3.41 -1.94
CA ILE A 79 0.84 4.30 -3.04
C ILE A 79 1.83 5.45 -3.20
N LEU A 80 2.24 6.08 -2.09
CA LEU A 80 3.19 7.20 -2.13
C LEU A 80 4.57 6.77 -2.64
N VAL A 81 5.11 5.63 -2.20
CA VAL A 81 6.42 5.16 -2.66
C VAL A 81 6.38 4.71 -4.11
N ALA A 82 5.31 4.06 -4.57
CA ALA A 82 5.15 3.73 -5.99
C ALA A 82 5.01 4.99 -6.86
N SER A 83 4.32 6.02 -6.35
CA SER A 83 4.23 7.33 -7.01
C SER A 83 5.59 8.02 -7.05
N TRP A 84 6.41 7.90 -6.00
CA TRP A 84 7.78 8.38 -5.99
C TRP A 84 8.65 7.67 -7.04
N LEU A 85 8.57 6.33 -7.15
CA LEU A 85 9.26 5.59 -8.21
C LEU A 85 8.83 6.05 -9.61
N ARG A 86 7.54 6.34 -9.80
CA ARG A 86 7.01 6.88 -11.05
C ARG A 86 7.64 8.22 -11.44
N LEU A 87 7.96 9.08 -10.49
CA LEU A 87 8.63 10.36 -10.72
C LEU A 87 10.10 10.21 -11.15
N ARG A 88 10.71 9.05 -10.90
CA ARG A 88 12.09 8.75 -11.30
C ARG A 88 12.18 8.37 -12.79
N LEU A 89 11.05 8.05 -13.42
CA LEU A 89 10.97 7.67 -14.83
C LEU A 89 10.73 8.91 -15.70
N GLN A 90 11.49 9.01 -16.80
CA GLN A 90 11.36 10.11 -17.76
C GLN A 90 10.08 10.02 -18.61
N SER A 91 9.51 8.82 -18.73
CA SER A 91 8.31 8.58 -19.54
C SER A 91 7.07 9.24 -18.95
N LEU A 92 6.21 9.79 -19.81
CA LEU A 92 4.87 10.28 -19.45
C LEU A 92 3.78 9.21 -19.58
N ALA A 93 4.14 7.99 -20.00
CA ALA A 93 3.20 6.89 -20.15
C ALA A 93 2.47 6.60 -18.84
N LYS A 94 1.18 6.25 -18.95
CA LYS A 94 0.41 5.76 -17.81
C LYS A 94 0.87 4.34 -17.49
N LEU A 95 1.40 4.14 -16.29
CA LEU A 95 1.94 2.86 -15.86
C LEU A 95 0.85 2.05 -15.13
N ARG A 96 1.10 0.76 -14.89
CA ARG A 96 0.17 -0.11 -14.19
C ARG A 96 0.82 -0.76 -12.98
N VAL A 97 0.18 -0.68 -11.83
CA VAL A 97 0.66 -1.28 -10.57
C VAL A 97 -0.46 -2.10 -9.95
N ARG A 98 -0.13 -3.31 -9.47
CA ARG A 98 -1.06 -4.11 -8.67
C ARG A 98 -0.87 -3.76 -7.20
N VAL A 99 -1.96 -3.60 -6.47
CA VAL A 99 -1.96 -3.34 -5.04
C VAL A 99 -2.78 -4.40 -4.33
N ALA A 100 -2.23 -5.00 -3.28
CA ALA A 100 -2.85 -6.06 -2.53
C ALA A 100 -2.79 -5.81 -1.03
N CYS A 101 -3.87 -6.19 -0.34
CA CYS A 101 -4.08 -6.03 1.09
C CYS A 101 -5.16 -7.05 1.51
N ASP A 102 -5.11 -7.54 2.74
CA ASP A 102 -6.09 -8.49 3.28
C ASP A 102 -7.30 -7.82 3.96
N GLY A 103 -7.19 -6.54 4.27
CA GLY A 103 -8.30 -5.66 4.62
C GLY A 103 -9.19 -5.31 3.42
N ILE A 104 -10.13 -6.20 3.04
CA ILE A 104 -11.06 -5.95 1.93
C ILE A 104 -11.84 -4.64 2.08
N ALA A 105 -12.27 -4.29 3.29
CA ALA A 105 -12.97 -3.04 3.55
C ALA A 105 -12.08 -1.81 3.28
N ALA A 106 -10.81 -1.87 3.66
CA ALA A 106 -9.84 -0.80 3.44
C ALA A 106 -9.56 -0.62 1.94
N LEU A 107 -9.36 -1.72 1.21
CA LEU A 107 -9.25 -1.70 -0.26
C LEU A 107 -10.49 -1.08 -0.91
N CYS A 108 -11.69 -1.59 -0.61
CA CYS A 108 -12.91 -1.06 -1.20
C CYS A 108 -13.10 0.43 -0.94
N GLN A 109 -12.82 0.91 0.27
CA GLN A 109 -12.99 2.33 0.60
C GLN A 109 -11.89 3.21 -0.01
N ALA A 110 -10.65 2.73 -0.08
CA ALA A 110 -9.53 3.41 -0.72
C ALA A 110 -9.78 3.64 -2.23
N PHE A 111 -10.26 2.62 -2.93
CA PHE A 111 -10.45 2.61 -4.39
C PHE A 111 -11.86 3.00 -4.85
N SER A 112 -12.79 3.27 -3.91
CA SER A 112 -14.15 3.69 -4.23
C SER A 112 -14.19 5.07 -4.89
N THR A 113 -15.03 5.20 -5.92
CA THR A 113 -15.32 6.46 -6.63
C THR A 113 -16.43 7.28 -5.95
N ARG A 114 -17.09 6.75 -4.92
CA ARG A 114 -18.16 7.46 -4.20
C ARG A 114 -17.58 8.59 -3.36
N PRO A 115 -18.21 9.77 -3.26
CA PRO A 115 -17.72 10.86 -2.41
C PRO A 115 -17.48 10.42 -0.96
N LEU A 116 -16.41 10.94 -0.32
CA LEU A 116 -16.22 10.79 1.12
C LEU A 116 -17.01 11.84 1.88
N SER A 117 -17.69 11.42 2.94
CA SER A 117 -18.22 12.38 3.92
C SER A 117 -17.08 12.92 4.79
N PRO A 118 -16.96 14.24 5.01
CA PRO A 118 -15.99 14.82 5.95
C PRO A 118 -16.13 14.30 7.39
N THR A 119 -17.31 13.80 7.76
CA THR A 119 -17.60 13.20 9.07
C THR A 119 -17.35 11.69 9.11
N ALA A 120 -16.91 11.08 8.01
CA ALA A 120 -16.63 9.65 7.98
C ALA A 120 -15.42 9.32 8.87
N PRO A 121 -15.43 8.17 9.57
CA PRO A 121 -14.26 7.68 10.27
C PRO A 121 -13.04 7.58 9.33
N HIS A 122 -11.87 7.94 9.83
CA HIS A 122 -10.61 7.88 9.07
C HIS A 122 -10.61 8.70 7.77
N PHE A 123 -11.42 9.77 7.71
CA PHE A 123 -11.48 10.68 6.56
C PHE A 123 -10.11 11.21 6.15
N ASP A 124 -9.24 11.49 7.13
CA ASP A 124 -7.87 11.95 6.92
C ASP A 124 -7.05 10.99 6.03
N LEU A 125 -7.06 9.69 6.35
CA LEU A 125 -6.34 8.68 5.57
C LEU A 125 -7.03 8.38 4.24
N LEU A 126 -8.35 8.25 4.24
CA LEU A 126 -9.11 7.95 3.02
C LEU A 126 -9.00 9.07 1.97
N SER A 127 -9.09 10.33 2.39
CA SER A 127 -8.90 11.48 1.50
C SER A 127 -7.46 11.55 0.97
N SER A 128 -6.47 11.32 1.83
CA SER A 128 -5.06 11.28 1.44
C SER A 128 -4.77 10.18 0.42
N ILE A 129 -5.31 8.97 0.62
CA ILE A 129 -5.16 7.84 -0.30
C ILE A 129 -5.76 8.18 -1.66
N ARG A 130 -7.00 8.67 -1.68
CA ARG A 130 -7.69 8.98 -2.94
C ARG A 130 -7.03 10.10 -3.71
N GLU A 131 -6.51 11.11 -3.00
CA GLU A 131 -5.73 12.15 -3.64
C GLU A 131 -4.42 11.61 -4.20
N ALA A 132 -3.68 10.79 -3.43
CA ALA A 132 -2.45 10.14 -3.90
C ALA A 132 -2.69 9.26 -5.14
N LEU A 133 -3.77 8.47 -5.16
CA LEU A 133 -4.18 7.69 -6.32
C LEU A 133 -4.43 8.60 -7.54
N ARG A 134 -5.17 9.69 -7.35
CA ARG A 134 -5.53 10.65 -8.41
C ARG A 134 -4.29 11.30 -9.03
N VAL A 135 -3.33 11.74 -8.21
CA VAL A 135 -2.14 12.46 -8.71
C VAL A 135 -1.01 11.53 -9.20
N SER A 136 -1.05 10.24 -8.86
CA SER A 136 0.04 9.30 -9.15
C SER A 136 0.36 9.07 -10.64
N ASN A 137 -0.57 9.37 -11.56
CA ASN A 137 -0.49 8.96 -12.97
C ASN A 137 -0.21 7.45 -13.18
N ILE A 138 -0.76 6.62 -12.28
CA ILE A 138 -0.68 5.15 -12.32
C ILE A 138 -2.10 4.58 -12.45
N SER A 139 -2.24 3.55 -13.26
CA SER A 139 -3.42 2.68 -13.29
C SER A 139 -3.27 1.62 -12.21
N TRP A 140 -4.11 1.69 -11.18
CA TRP A 140 -4.09 0.76 -10.06
C TRP A 140 -5.00 -0.43 -10.33
N VAL A 141 -4.54 -1.61 -9.93
CA VAL A 141 -5.33 -2.84 -9.96
C VAL A 141 -5.33 -3.41 -8.55
N GLU A 142 -6.43 -3.20 -7.84
CA GLU A 142 -6.64 -3.71 -6.50
C GLU A 142 -6.90 -5.22 -6.50
N GLN A 143 -6.34 -5.91 -5.52
CA GLN A 143 -6.52 -7.33 -5.33
C GLN A 143 -6.60 -7.63 -3.84
N HIS A 144 -7.76 -8.09 -3.38
CA HIS A 144 -7.86 -8.65 -2.03
C HIS A 144 -7.05 -9.95 -1.95
N VAL A 145 -6.29 -10.13 -0.87
CA VAL A 145 -5.56 -11.36 -0.57
C VAL A 145 -6.01 -11.90 0.78
N GLY A 146 -6.11 -13.22 0.94
CA GLY A 146 -6.49 -13.80 2.21
C GLY A 146 -5.37 -13.63 3.25
N GLY A 147 -5.66 -13.01 4.39
CA GLY A 147 -4.77 -13.04 5.55
C GLY A 147 -4.65 -14.46 6.11
N HIS A 148 -3.51 -14.77 6.73
CA HIS A 148 -3.29 -16.06 7.42
C HIS A 148 -3.50 -17.32 6.56
N ALA A 149 -3.15 -17.25 5.26
CA ALA A 149 -3.31 -18.35 4.30
C ALA A 149 -2.51 -19.63 4.64
N ASP A 150 -1.62 -19.59 5.63
CA ASP A 150 -0.91 -20.79 6.14
C ASP A 150 -1.85 -21.87 6.66
N ARG A 151 -3.06 -21.51 7.13
CA ARG A 151 -4.08 -22.50 7.54
C ARG A 151 -4.64 -23.34 6.40
N THR A 152 -4.42 -22.93 5.14
CA THR A 152 -4.90 -23.67 3.95
C THR A 152 -3.82 -24.48 3.24
N LYS A 153 -2.56 -24.41 3.70
CA LYS A 153 -1.50 -25.28 3.20
C LYS A 153 -1.38 -26.50 4.11
N THR A 154 -2.01 -27.60 3.72
CA THR A 154 -1.53 -28.91 4.17
C THR A 154 -0.13 -29.08 3.60
N TRP A 155 0.90 -28.99 4.44
CA TRP A 155 2.23 -29.48 4.09
C TRP A 155 2.07 -30.95 3.67
N ARG A 156 2.24 -31.23 2.38
CA ARG A 156 2.43 -32.56 1.82
C ARG A 156 3.78 -32.58 1.12
#